data_AF-A0A959NJ64-F1
#
_entry.id   AF-A0A959NJ64-F1
#
_cell.length_a   1.000
_cell.length_b   1.000
_cell.length_c   1.000
_cell.angle_alpha   90.00
_cell.angle_beta   90.00
_cell.angle_gamma   90.00
#
_symmetry.space_group_name_H-M   'P 1'
#
loop_
_entity.id
_entity.type
_entity.pdbx_description
1 polymer ?
#
loop_
_entity_poly.entity_id
_entity_poly.type
_entity_poly.pdbx_seq_one_letter_code
_entity_poly.pdbx_strand_id
1 'polypeptide(L)'
;SLDGVYDQVNLNTLKPVGGDFLIQQYNFVLLSNPRDILKRNSEKLAVNNKKATLIGFPDYGKGVLVALPGTKVEVEEINKVLKTSGYQVAELMQQEATESNLKSAKEISILHIATHGYFLKDVTNTSWPIGVHKDFAKDNVLLRSGLMLTGAAEADQLKPGLENNNNGIITSYEAMNLDLTGTDLVVLSACETGLGEVKAGEGVYGLQRAFLVAGADAIIMSLWKVDDKATQQLMNNFYKNLMKDDNKQKAFRDAQLQLMTTLQQPLYWGAFVMMEN
;
A
#
# COMPACT_ATOMS: atom_id res chain seq x y z
N SER A 1 7.16 11.61 19.32
CA SER A 1 6.42 11.59 18.05
C SER A 1 7.05 10.56 17.15
N LEU A 2 6.28 9.78 16.39
CA LEU A 2 6.85 8.96 15.31
C LEU A 2 7.31 9.83 14.13
N ASP A 3 6.93 11.10 14.10
CA ASP A 3 7.43 12.13 13.17
C ASP A 3 8.97 12.14 13.14
N GLY A 4 9.56 11.48 12.14
CA GLY A 4 11.01 11.39 11.96
C GLY A 4 11.47 10.14 11.20
N VAL A 5 12.79 9.91 11.22
CA VAL A 5 13.49 8.83 10.48
C VAL A 5 13.00 7.42 10.85
N TYR A 6 12.34 7.25 12.00
CA TYR A 6 11.87 5.95 12.49
C TYR A 6 10.76 5.32 11.63
N ASP A 7 9.99 6.13 10.90
CA ASP A 7 8.97 5.64 9.96
C ASP A 7 9.58 4.98 8.71
N GLN A 8 10.89 5.11 8.52
CA GLN A 8 11.65 4.49 7.43
C GLN A 8 12.35 3.19 7.87
N VAL A 9 12.24 2.83 9.15
CA VAL A 9 12.93 1.68 9.73
C VAL A 9 11.93 0.59 10.06
N ASN A 10 12.09 -0.57 9.44
CA ASN A 10 11.34 -1.74 9.88
C ASN A 10 12.00 -2.35 11.13
N LEU A 11 11.38 -2.16 12.30
CA LEU A 11 11.88 -2.70 13.58
C LEU A 11 12.09 -4.22 13.54
N ASN A 12 11.31 -4.93 12.72
CA ASN A 12 11.44 -6.36 12.50
C ASN A 12 12.82 -6.77 11.96
N THR A 13 13.48 -5.87 11.22
CA THR A 13 14.79 -6.11 10.57
C THR A 13 15.98 -5.81 11.47
N LEU A 14 15.75 -5.26 12.67
CA LEU A 14 16.83 -5.04 13.62
C LEU A 14 17.36 -6.38 14.13
N LYS A 15 18.68 -6.44 14.34
CA LYS A 15 19.38 -7.65 14.76
C LYS A 15 20.41 -7.31 15.84
N PRO A 16 20.22 -7.75 17.10
CA PRO A 16 21.25 -7.64 18.13
C PRO A 16 22.53 -8.35 17.70
N VAL A 17 23.69 -7.88 18.16
CA VAL A 17 24.98 -8.49 17.85
C VAL A 17 24.97 -9.95 18.31
N GLY A 18 25.16 -10.88 17.37
CA GLY A 18 25.18 -12.33 17.63
C GLY A 18 23.80 -12.97 17.86
N GLY A 19 22.69 -12.22 17.76
CA GLY A 19 21.33 -12.72 17.93
C GLY A 19 20.56 -12.92 16.63
N ASP A 20 19.30 -13.34 16.75
CA ASP A 20 18.33 -13.40 15.65
C ASP A 20 17.71 -12.03 15.34
N PHE A 21 17.02 -11.92 14.20
CA PHE A 21 16.22 -10.72 13.90
C PHE A 21 15.08 -10.56 14.92
N LEU A 22 14.73 -9.32 15.27
CA LEU A 22 13.72 -9.06 16.29
C LEU A 22 12.34 -9.65 15.93
N ILE A 23 12.00 -9.78 14.64
CA ILE A 23 10.77 -10.45 14.20
C ILE A 23 10.65 -11.91 14.69
N GLN A 24 11.78 -12.60 14.88
CA GLN A 24 11.80 -13.98 15.36
C GLN A 24 11.46 -14.06 16.86
N GLN A 25 11.64 -12.96 17.61
CA GLN A 25 11.52 -12.92 19.07
C GLN A 25 10.28 -12.17 19.56
N TYR A 26 9.86 -11.14 18.82
CA TYR A 26 8.80 -10.23 19.23
C TYR A 26 7.73 -10.08 18.15
N ASN A 27 6.53 -9.70 18.58
CA ASN A 27 5.46 -9.28 17.69
C ASN A 27 5.26 -7.76 17.82
N PHE A 28 5.77 -7.00 16.86
CA PHE A 28 5.60 -5.55 16.84
C PHE A 28 4.28 -5.17 16.16
N VAL A 29 3.51 -4.31 16.82
CA VAL A 29 2.29 -3.73 16.26
C VAL A 29 2.48 -2.22 16.19
N LEU A 30 2.47 -1.67 14.98
CA LEU A 30 2.55 -0.23 14.76
C LEU A 30 1.13 0.35 14.80
N LEU A 31 0.96 1.39 15.61
CA LEU A 31 -0.31 2.08 15.77
C LEU A 31 -0.22 3.49 15.21
N SER A 32 -1.30 3.96 14.62
CA SER A 32 -1.39 5.31 14.07
C SER A 32 -1.38 6.38 15.16
N ASN A 33 -1.94 6.07 16.34
CA ASN A 33 -2.04 6.98 17.47
C ASN A 33 -2.03 6.21 18.80
N PRO A 34 -1.41 6.76 19.89
CA PRO A 34 -1.45 6.15 21.21
C PRO A 34 -2.87 5.84 21.74
N ARG A 35 -3.88 6.62 21.35
CA ARG A 35 -5.29 6.38 21.75
C ARG A 35 -5.82 5.03 21.25
N ASP A 36 -5.27 4.50 20.16
CA ASP A 36 -5.75 3.27 19.53
C ASP A 36 -5.33 2.03 20.34
N ILE A 37 -4.36 2.18 21.27
CA ILE A 37 -4.03 1.16 22.28
C ILE A 37 -5.28 0.77 23.09
N LEU A 38 -6.14 1.73 23.41
CA LEU A 38 -7.34 1.50 24.21
C LEU A 38 -8.42 0.73 23.42
N LYS A 39 -8.43 0.87 22.08
CA LYS A 39 -9.40 0.20 21.20
C LYS A 39 -9.01 -1.24 20.85
N ARG A 40 -7.73 -1.62 20.96
CA ARG A 40 -7.30 -3.01 20.70
C ARG A 40 -7.94 -4.04 21.64
N ASN A 41 -8.35 -3.62 22.83
CA ASN A 41 -9.01 -4.49 23.81
C ASN A 41 -10.53 -4.52 23.67
N SER A 42 -11.12 -3.67 22.82
CA SER A 42 -12.55 -3.79 22.48
C SER A 42 -12.70 -4.77 21.32
N GLU A 43 -13.54 -5.79 21.50
CA GLU A 43 -13.98 -6.65 20.40
C GLU A 43 -14.64 -5.77 19.34
N LYS A 44 -13.93 -5.50 18.24
CA LYS A 44 -14.57 -4.95 17.04
C LYS A 44 -15.49 -6.05 16.53
N LEU A 45 -16.76 -5.70 16.32
CA LEU A 45 -17.68 -6.53 15.56
C LEU A 45 -17.04 -6.75 14.19
N ALA A 46 -16.58 -7.97 13.91
CA ALA A 46 -16.08 -8.33 12.59
C ALA A 46 -17.19 -8.00 11.59
N VAL A 47 -16.93 -7.05 10.70
CA VAL A 47 -17.83 -6.79 9.58
C VAL A 47 -17.70 -8.01 8.69
N ASN A 48 -18.61 -8.97 8.84
CA ASN A 48 -18.58 -10.27 8.17
C ASN A 48 -18.98 -10.13 6.68
N ASN A 49 -18.37 -9.17 6.01
CA ASN A 49 -18.58 -8.85 4.61
C ASN A 49 -17.38 -9.35 3.83
N LYS A 50 -17.53 -10.54 3.24
CA LYS A 50 -16.52 -11.14 2.37
C LYS A 50 -16.53 -10.51 0.98
N LYS A 51 -16.37 -9.20 0.90
CA LYS A 51 -16.19 -8.45 -0.35
C LYS A 51 -14.78 -7.87 -0.38
N ALA A 52 -14.08 -8.06 -1.49
CA ALA A 52 -12.74 -7.53 -1.69
C ALA A 52 -12.64 -6.84 -3.05
N THR A 53 -11.81 -5.79 -3.10
CA THR A 53 -11.41 -5.16 -4.36
C THR A 53 -9.90 -5.33 -4.51
N LEU A 54 -9.48 -5.89 -5.64
CA LEU A 54 -8.08 -6.02 -6.02
C LEU A 54 -7.86 -5.16 -7.27
N ILE A 55 -6.90 -4.25 -7.19
CA ILE A 55 -6.51 -3.39 -8.30
C ILE A 55 -5.06 -3.66 -8.62
N GLY A 56 -4.73 -3.92 -9.88
CA GLY A 56 -3.34 -4.00 -10.30
C GLY A 56 -3.14 -4.13 -11.79
N PHE A 57 -1.88 -4.13 -12.21
CA PHE A 57 -1.50 -4.12 -13.62
C PHE A 57 -2.32 -3.14 -14.49
N PRO A 58 -2.42 -1.86 -14.09
CA PRO A 58 -3.16 -0.87 -14.87
C PRO A 58 -2.52 -0.64 -16.23
N ASP A 59 -3.36 -0.25 -17.19
CA ASP A 59 -2.92 0.29 -18.47
C ASP A 59 -2.61 1.78 -18.28
N TYR A 60 -1.37 2.11 -17.95
CA TYR A 60 -0.96 3.49 -17.66
C TYR A 60 -1.14 4.44 -18.86
N GLY A 61 -1.40 3.95 -20.07
CA GLY A 61 -1.45 4.75 -21.29
C GLY A 61 -0.09 4.91 -21.94
N LYS A 62 -0.02 5.73 -22.99
CA LYS A 62 1.21 5.90 -23.78
C LYS A 62 2.15 6.91 -23.09
N GLY A 63 3.24 6.43 -22.49
CA GLY A 63 4.27 7.32 -21.95
C GLY A 63 5.46 6.60 -21.31
N VAL A 64 6.12 7.26 -20.36
CA VAL A 64 7.37 6.80 -19.72
C VAL A 64 7.11 5.74 -18.64
N LEU A 65 5.87 5.62 -18.15
CA LEU A 65 5.51 4.61 -17.16
C LEU A 65 5.53 3.21 -17.78
N VAL A 66 6.35 2.35 -17.21
CA VAL A 66 6.53 0.97 -17.68
C VAL A 66 5.47 0.10 -17.01
N ALA A 67 4.94 -0.88 -17.74
CA ALA A 67 4.04 -1.86 -17.16
C ALA A 67 4.75 -2.70 -16.09
N LEU A 68 4.01 -3.18 -15.08
CA LEU A 68 4.53 -4.04 -14.01
C LEU A 68 3.90 -5.44 -14.08
N PRO A 69 4.37 -6.35 -14.96
CA PRO A 69 3.80 -7.69 -15.09
C PRO A 69 3.73 -8.48 -13.78
N GLY A 70 4.65 -8.22 -12.83
CA GLY A 70 4.60 -8.84 -11.51
C GLY A 70 3.32 -8.54 -10.74
N THR A 71 2.78 -7.32 -10.85
CA THR A 71 1.51 -6.93 -10.19
C THR A 71 0.30 -7.68 -10.73
N LYS A 72 0.34 -8.11 -12.01
CA LYS A 72 -0.71 -8.97 -12.59
C LYS A 72 -0.73 -10.32 -11.89
N VAL A 73 0.43 -10.94 -11.78
CA VAL A 73 0.57 -12.27 -11.15
C VAL A 73 0.17 -12.18 -9.67
N GLU A 74 0.60 -11.13 -8.97
CA GLU A 74 0.22 -10.86 -7.59
C GLU A 74 -1.31 -10.80 -7.41
N VAL A 75 -2.00 -9.97 -8.19
CA VAL A 75 -3.48 -9.83 -8.11
C VAL A 75 -4.17 -11.15 -8.46
N GLU A 76 -3.76 -11.83 -9.52
CA GLU A 76 -4.36 -13.09 -9.95
C GLU A 76 -4.21 -14.20 -8.89
N GLU A 77 -3.07 -14.26 -8.19
CA GLU A 77 -2.85 -15.23 -7.12
C GLU A 77 -3.68 -14.91 -5.87
N ILE A 78 -3.75 -13.64 -5.47
CA ILE A 78 -4.57 -13.20 -4.34
C ILE A 78 -6.05 -13.45 -4.62
N ASN A 79 -6.52 -13.15 -5.82
CA ASN A 79 -7.89 -13.40 -6.27
C ASN A 79 -8.29 -14.88 -6.10
N LYS A 80 -7.40 -15.80 -6.49
CA LYS A 80 -7.62 -17.24 -6.31
C LYS A 80 -7.78 -17.60 -4.84
N VAL A 81 -6.86 -17.13 -3.98
CA VAL A 81 -6.89 -17.41 -2.53
C VAL A 81 -8.18 -16.88 -1.90
N LEU A 82 -8.56 -15.63 -2.21
CA LEU A 82 -9.77 -15.01 -1.66
C LEU A 82 -11.06 -15.69 -2.15
N LYS A 83 -11.17 -15.99 -3.44
CA LYS A 83 -12.34 -16.69 -4.00
C LYS A 83 -12.51 -18.08 -3.40
N THR A 84 -11.43 -18.85 -3.21
CA THR A 84 -11.47 -20.16 -2.54
C THR A 84 -11.96 -20.05 -1.09
N SER A 85 -11.68 -18.93 -0.42
CA SER A 85 -12.16 -18.64 0.94
C SER A 85 -13.55 -18.00 1.01
N GLY A 86 -14.25 -17.91 -0.14
CA GLY A 86 -15.63 -17.45 -0.23
C GLY A 86 -15.80 -15.93 -0.34
N TYR A 87 -14.76 -15.18 -0.74
CA TYR A 87 -14.89 -13.76 -1.03
C TYR A 87 -15.51 -13.51 -2.40
N GLN A 88 -16.40 -12.51 -2.45
CA GLN A 88 -16.78 -11.81 -3.67
C GLN A 88 -15.67 -10.82 -4.01
N VAL A 89 -14.99 -11.03 -5.13
CA VAL A 89 -13.81 -10.24 -5.50
C VAL A 89 -14.10 -9.43 -6.77
N ALA A 90 -13.98 -8.11 -6.66
CA ALA A 90 -13.86 -7.21 -7.81
C ALA A 90 -12.37 -7.12 -8.18
N GLU A 91 -11.98 -7.80 -9.26
CA GLU A 91 -10.62 -7.80 -9.80
C GLU A 91 -10.55 -6.79 -10.94
N LEU A 92 -9.84 -5.68 -10.71
CA LEU A 92 -9.75 -4.54 -11.61
C LEU A 92 -8.33 -4.46 -12.17
N MET A 93 -8.18 -4.76 -13.46
CA MET A 93 -6.88 -4.73 -14.15
C MET A 93 -6.94 -3.95 -15.45
N GLN A 94 -5.79 -3.57 -16.00
CA GLN A 94 -5.67 -2.93 -17.32
C GLN A 94 -6.55 -1.69 -17.44
N GLN A 95 -7.57 -1.67 -18.32
CA GLN A 95 -8.46 -0.53 -18.49
C GLN A 95 -9.47 -0.34 -17.35
N GLU A 96 -9.64 -1.33 -16.47
CA GLU A 96 -10.56 -1.26 -15.33
C GLU A 96 -9.90 -0.78 -14.04
N ALA A 97 -8.56 -0.77 -13.98
CA ALA A 97 -7.78 -0.30 -12.82
C ALA A 97 -7.74 1.23 -12.72
N THR A 98 -8.90 1.87 -12.82
CA THR A 98 -9.09 3.33 -12.89
C THR A 98 -9.32 3.95 -11.53
N GLU A 99 -9.09 5.25 -11.41
CA GLU A 99 -9.48 6.05 -10.25
C GLU A 99 -10.96 5.92 -9.92
N SER A 100 -11.83 6.00 -10.93
CA SER A 100 -13.27 5.95 -10.76
C SER A 100 -13.72 4.63 -10.14
N ASN A 101 -13.15 3.51 -10.61
CA ASN A 101 -13.49 2.20 -10.05
C ASN A 101 -12.95 2.03 -8.62
N LEU A 102 -11.75 2.56 -8.32
CA LEU A 102 -11.26 2.60 -6.93
C LEU A 102 -12.19 3.44 -6.04
N LYS A 103 -12.55 4.66 -6.46
CA LYS A 103 -13.42 5.59 -5.72
C LYS A 103 -14.84 5.03 -5.52
N SER A 104 -15.26 4.11 -6.38
CA SER A 104 -16.55 3.43 -6.28
C SER A 104 -16.52 2.18 -5.39
N ALA A 105 -15.34 1.71 -4.98
CA ALA A 105 -15.20 0.57 -4.10
C ALA A 105 -15.67 0.94 -2.69
N LYS A 106 -16.82 0.37 -2.29
CA LYS A 106 -17.46 0.58 -1.00
C LYS A 106 -17.93 -0.74 -0.43
N GLU A 107 -18.15 -0.77 0.88
CA GLU A 107 -18.58 -1.99 1.59
C GLU A 107 -17.63 -3.17 1.27
N ILE A 108 -16.33 -2.96 1.36
CA ILE A 108 -15.32 -4.00 1.18
C ILE A 108 -14.54 -4.17 2.49
N SER A 109 -14.20 -5.40 2.84
CA SER A 109 -13.31 -5.70 3.98
C SER A 109 -11.84 -5.67 3.57
N ILE A 110 -11.53 -5.95 2.31
CA ILE A 110 -10.16 -5.97 1.78
C ILE A 110 -10.05 -5.10 0.54
N LEU A 111 -9.12 -4.16 0.56
CA LEU A 111 -8.66 -3.42 -0.61
C LEU A 111 -7.18 -3.74 -0.86
N HIS A 112 -6.83 -4.24 -2.04
CA HIS A 112 -5.44 -4.46 -2.42
C HIS A 112 -5.12 -3.64 -3.67
N ILE A 113 -4.05 -2.87 -3.65
CA ILE A 113 -3.61 -2.05 -4.78
C ILE A 113 -2.14 -2.38 -5.09
N ALA A 114 -1.88 -2.96 -6.26
CA ALA A 114 -0.55 -3.33 -6.75
C ALA A 114 -0.21 -2.54 -8.02
N THR A 115 0.60 -1.50 -7.88
CA THR A 115 0.85 -0.53 -8.97
C THR A 115 2.07 0.35 -8.73
N HIS A 116 2.33 1.34 -9.59
CA HIS A 116 3.33 2.38 -9.34
C HIS A 116 2.83 3.39 -8.29
N GLY A 117 3.72 3.80 -7.42
CA GLY A 117 3.49 4.91 -6.51
C GLY A 117 4.60 5.95 -6.65
N TYR A 118 4.35 7.16 -6.16
CA TYR A 118 5.37 8.19 -6.09
C TYR A 118 5.41 8.84 -4.72
N PHE A 119 6.60 9.29 -4.34
CA PHE A 119 6.83 10.07 -3.12
C PHE A 119 7.79 11.21 -3.44
N LEU A 120 7.33 12.44 -3.23
CA LEU A 120 8.09 13.65 -3.45
C LEU A 120 8.70 14.13 -2.13
N LYS A 121 10.03 14.28 -2.12
CA LYS A 121 10.73 14.97 -1.03
C LYS A 121 10.65 16.48 -1.25
N ASP A 122 10.67 17.23 -0.16
CA ASP A 122 10.95 18.68 -0.17
C ASP A 122 12.30 18.95 -0.83
N VAL A 123 12.32 19.21 -2.14
CA VAL A 123 13.48 19.86 -2.74
C VAL A 123 13.10 20.72 -3.93
N THR A 124 13.65 21.92 -3.86
CA THR A 124 13.40 23.12 -4.66
C THR A 124 13.74 23.02 -6.15
N ASN A 125 14.23 21.90 -6.71
CA ASN A 125 14.77 21.93 -8.09
C ASN A 125 14.93 20.61 -8.89
N THR A 126 14.24 19.51 -8.60
CA THR A 126 14.31 18.29 -9.44
C THR A 126 13.00 17.94 -10.13
N SER A 127 13.08 17.24 -11.26
CA SER A 127 12.00 16.77 -12.15
C SER A 127 10.83 16.16 -11.38
N TRP A 128 9.61 16.64 -11.61
CA TRP A 128 8.40 16.24 -10.92
C TRP A 128 7.75 15.03 -11.62
N PRO A 129 7.05 14.14 -10.90
CA PRO A 129 6.29 13.05 -11.50
C PRO A 129 5.30 13.60 -12.55
N ILE A 130 5.16 12.84 -13.63
CA ILE A 130 4.22 13.13 -14.73
C ILE A 130 2.84 13.35 -14.12
N GLY A 131 2.21 14.49 -14.42
CA GLY A 131 0.89 14.82 -13.88
C GLY A 131 0.85 15.29 -12.42
N VAL A 132 1.96 15.76 -11.82
CA VAL A 132 1.99 16.47 -10.51
C VAL A 132 2.56 17.88 -10.69
N HIS A 133 1.77 18.94 -10.48
CA HIS A 133 2.20 20.33 -10.73
C HIS A 133 3.07 20.89 -9.60
N LYS A 134 4.17 21.54 -10.02
CA LYS A 134 5.21 22.13 -9.16
C LYS A 134 4.68 23.08 -8.09
N ASP A 135 3.69 23.89 -8.44
CA ASP A 135 3.21 24.95 -7.56
C ASP A 135 2.23 24.44 -6.48
N PHE A 136 1.51 23.34 -6.73
CA PHE A 136 0.50 22.81 -5.80
C PHE A 136 1.09 21.81 -4.79
N ALA A 137 1.99 20.92 -5.20
CA ALA A 137 2.57 19.94 -4.25
C ALA A 137 3.69 20.52 -3.38
N LYS A 138 4.21 21.71 -3.74
CA LYS A 138 5.18 22.42 -2.89
C LYS A 138 4.53 22.87 -1.59
N ASP A 139 3.28 23.30 -1.63
CA ASP A 139 2.57 23.85 -0.47
C ASP A 139 1.62 22.84 0.21
N ASN A 140 1.39 21.66 -0.39
CA ASN A 140 0.50 20.64 0.18
C ASN A 140 1.16 19.24 0.24
N VAL A 141 1.45 18.78 1.46
CA VAL A 141 2.05 17.46 1.74
C VAL A 141 1.19 16.30 1.22
N LEU A 142 -0.14 16.47 1.14
CA LEU A 142 -1.05 15.43 0.65
C LEU A 142 -1.03 15.24 -0.88
N LEU A 143 -0.39 16.15 -1.61
CA LEU A 143 -0.16 16.02 -3.06
C LEU A 143 1.24 15.47 -3.37
N ARG A 144 2.06 15.22 -2.34
CA ARG A 144 3.44 14.73 -2.51
C ARG A 144 3.53 13.22 -2.65
N SER A 145 2.40 12.52 -2.57
CA SER A 145 2.36 11.08 -2.75
C SER A 145 1.03 10.64 -3.33
N GLY A 146 1.08 9.55 -4.06
CA GLY A 146 -0.07 8.97 -4.72
C GLY A 146 0.25 7.68 -5.44
N LEU A 147 -0.81 7.08 -5.98
CA LEU A 147 -0.81 5.83 -6.73
C LEU A 147 -1.16 6.14 -8.18
N MET A 148 -0.40 5.56 -9.11
CA MET A 148 -0.65 5.67 -10.54
C MET A 148 -1.59 4.54 -10.96
N LEU A 149 -2.60 4.86 -11.75
CA LEU A 149 -3.65 3.97 -12.20
C LEU A 149 -3.77 4.04 -13.73
N THR A 150 -4.82 3.47 -14.28
CA THR A 150 -5.09 3.53 -15.72
C THR A 150 -5.09 4.99 -16.20
N GLY A 151 -4.32 5.28 -17.25
CA GLY A 151 -4.18 6.63 -17.83
C GLY A 151 -3.15 7.56 -17.17
N ALA A 152 -2.44 7.13 -16.12
CA ALA A 152 -1.48 7.97 -15.40
C ALA A 152 -0.36 8.57 -16.27
N ALA A 153 0.06 7.89 -17.35
CA ALA A 153 1.13 8.38 -18.23
C ALA A 153 0.68 9.57 -19.09
N GLU A 154 -0.63 9.77 -19.22
CA GLU A 154 -1.25 10.83 -20.01
C GLU A 154 -1.64 12.04 -19.12
N ALA A 155 -1.45 11.91 -17.80
CA ALA A 155 -1.79 12.92 -16.80
C ALA A 155 -1.04 14.26 -17.00
N ASP A 156 0.11 14.29 -17.70
CA ASP A 156 0.89 15.51 -17.98
C ASP A 156 0.12 16.56 -18.80
N GLN A 157 -0.94 16.14 -19.52
CA GLN A 157 -1.77 17.05 -20.31
C GLN A 157 -2.84 17.76 -19.47
N LEU A 158 -3.08 17.29 -18.24
CA LEU A 158 -4.12 17.80 -17.37
C LEU A 158 -3.47 18.39 -16.13
N LYS A 159 -3.89 19.60 -15.75
CA LYS A 159 -3.44 20.15 -14.48
C LYS A 159 -3.98 19.27 -13.34
N PRO A 160 -3.14 18.58 -12.53
CA PRO A 160 -3.53 18.14 -11.19
C PRO A 160 -3.88 19.37 -10.35
N GLY A 161 -5.11 19.84 -10.54
CA GLY A 161 -5.78 20.71 -9.61
C GLY A 161 -6.71 19.86 -8.77
N LEU A 162 -7.13 20.40 -7.63
CA LEU A 162 -8.16 19.83 -6.76
C LEU A 162 -9.50 19.56 -7.47
N GLU A 163 -9.66 20.01 -8.72
CA GLU A 163 -10.85 19.87 -9.54
C GLU A 163 -10.81 18.69 -10.53
N ASN A 164 -9.64 18.08 -10.80
CA ASN A 164 -9.53 17.00 -11.78
C ASN A 164 -9.42 15.62 -11.10
N ASN A 165 -10.58 15.05 -10.79
CA ASN A 165 -10.73 13.83 -9.99
C ASN A 165 -10.64 12.51 -10.77
N ASN A 166 -10.14 12.48 -12.01
CA ASN A 166 -9.98 11.24 -12.81
C ASN A 166 -8.90 11.43 -13.88
N ASN A 167 -7.66 11.64 -13.46
CA ASN A 167 -6.49 11.86 -14.32
C ASN A 167 -5.55 10.64 -14.42
N GLY A 168 -5.92 9.51 -13.81
CA GLY A 168 -5.10 8.32 -13.65
C GLY A 168 -4.21 8.33 -12.41
N ILE A 169 -4.32 9.29 -11.49
CA ILE A 169 -3.50 9.37 -10.28
C ILE A 169 -4.39 9.60 -9.05
N ILE A 170 -4.30 8.70 -8.07
CA ILE A 170 -4.92 8.89 -6.76
C ILE A 170 -3.90 9.50 -5.83
N THR A 171 -4.05 10.79 -5.56
CA THR A 171 -3.23 11.51 -4.56
C THR A 171 -3.63 11.09 -3.14
N SER A 172 -2.75 11.34 -2.15
CA SER A 172 -3.11 11.16 -0.74
C SER A 172 -4.31 12.03 -0.33
N TYR A 173 -4.45 13.22 -0.93
CA TYR A 173 -5.62 14.07 -0.73
C TYR A 173 -6.91 13.39 -1.19
N GLU A 174 -6.94 12.78 -2.37
CA GLU A 174 -8.11 12.05 -2.86
C GLU A 174 -8.34 10.76 -2.07
N ALA A 175 -7.27 10.04 -1.72
CA ALA A 175 -7.36 8.84 -0.90
C ALA A 175 -7.98 9.13 0.48
N MET A 176 -7.71 10.30 1.09
CA MET A 176 -8.34 10.73 2.34
C MET A 176 -9.87 10.87 2.25
N ASN A 177 -10.40 11.10 1.05
CA ASN A 177 -11.83 11.32 0.82
C ASN A 177 -12.56 10.04 0.36
N LEU A 178 -11.87 8.90 0.32
CA LEU A 178 -12.52 7.60 0.14
C LEU A 178 -13.39 7.26 1.35
N ASP A 179 -14.41 6.42 1.13
CA ASP A 179 -15.20 5.83 2.20
C ASP A 179 -14.77 4.38 2.38
N LEU A 180 -13.81 4.18 3.28
CA LEU A 180 -13.28 2.87 3.66
C LEU A 180 -13.83 2.42 5.02
N THR A 181 -14.97 2.97 5.43
CA THR A 181 -15.64 2.57 6.67
C THR A 181 -15.99 1.09 6.61
N GLY A 182 -15.49 0.30 7.55
CA GLY A 182 -15.67 -1.15 7.57
C GLY A 182 -14.68 -1.93 6.69
N THR A 183 -13.63 -1.28 6.17
CA THR A 183 -12.51 -1.95 5.51
C THR A 183 -11.47 -2.38 6.54
N ASP A 184 -11.40 -3.69 6.77
CA ASP A 184 -10.49 -4.32 7.75
C ASP A 184 -9.02 -4.18 7.37
N LEU A 185 -8.73 -4.18 6.06
CA LEU A 185 -7.36 -4.17 5.55
C LEU A 185 -7.27 -3.48 4.18
N VAL A 186 -6.33 -2.54 4.09
CA VAL A 186 -5.80 -2.01 2.82
C VAL A 186 -4.37 -2.51 2.63
N VAL A 187 -4.01 -2.96 1.43
CA VAL A 187 -2.63 -3.30 1.06
C VAL A 187 -2.18 -2.42 -0.09
N LEU A 188 -1.11 -1.67 0.12
CA LEU A 188 -0.47 -0.78 -0.84
C LEU A 188 0.87 -1.40 -1.30
N SER A 189 0.79 -2.21 -2.35
CA SER A 189 1.94 -2.82 -3.02
C SER A 189 2.44 -1.87 -4.11
N ALA A 190 3.00 -0.71 -3.70
CA ALA A 190 3.19 0.41 -4.62
C ALA A 190 4.47 1.26 -4.51
N CYS A 191 5.60 0.75 -3.99
CA CYS A 191 6.84 1.53 -3.90
C CYS A 191 7.71 1.57 -5.16
N GLU A 192 7.12 1.44 -6.34
CA GLU A 192 7.87 1.43 -7.59
C GLU A 192 7.86 2.80 -8.27
N THR A 193 9.02 3.47 -8.38
CA THR A 193 9.08 4.78 -9.02
C THR A 193 9.73 4.67 -10.40
N GLY A 194 8.89 4.59 -11.44
CA GLY A 194 9.29 4.56 -12.85
C GLY A 194 9.83 5.88 -13.41
N LEU A 195 10.03 6.91 -12.58
CA LEU A 195 10.39 8.27 -13.00
C LEU A 195 11.67 8.84 -12.32
N GLY A 196 12.40 8.03 -11.54
CA GLY A 196 13.65 8.44 -10.88
C GLY A 196 13.79 7.93 -9.44
N GLU A 197 14.98 8.16 -8.86
CA GLU A 197 15.30 7.73 -7.49
C GLU A 197 14.36 8.38 -6.47
N VAL A 198 13.50 7.57 -5.86
CA VAL A 198 12.73 7.99 -4.71
C VAL A 198 13.46 7.61 -3.44
N LYS A 199 13.65 8.61 -2.59
CA LYS A 199 14.03 8.42 -1.20
C LYS A 199 12.76 8.50 -0.37
N ALA A 200 12.48 7.44 0.40
CA ALA A 200 11.40 7.44 1.38
C ALA A 200 11.48 8.69 2.27
N GLY A 201 10.33 9.30 2.60
CA GLY A 201 10.21 10.59 3.27
C GLY A 201 8.79 10.84 3.77
N GLU A 202 8.47 12.05 4.23
CA GLU A 202 7.15 12.46 4.76
C GLU A 202 5.97 12.12 3.83
N GLY A 203 6.20 12.06 2.51
CA GLY A 203 5.17 11.65 1.54
C GLY A 203 4.63 10.23 1.77
N VAL A 204 5.47 9.29 2.25
CA VAL A 204 5.06 7.91 2.57
C VAL A 204 4.03 7.92 3.70
N TYR A 205 4.25 8.77 4.71
CA TYR A 205 3.31 8.99 5.79
C TYR A 205 2.00 9.61 5.30
N GLY A 206 2.07 10.56 4.36
CA GLY A 206 0.88 11.19 3.77
C GLY A 206 -0.11 10.18 3.20
N LEU A 207 0.38 9.18 2.45
CA LEU A 207 -0.47 8.18 1.81
C LEU A 207 -1.01 7.17 2.82
N GLN A 208 -0.16 6.66 3.71
CA GLN A 208 -0.61 5.77 4.77
C GLN A 208 -1.65 6.42 5.67
N ARG A 209 -1.40 7.65 6.10
CA ARG A 209 -2.33 8.41 6.93
C ARG A 209 -3.64 8.66 6.18
N ALA A 210 -3.58 8.88 4.87
CA ALA A 210 -4.76 9.12 4.06
C ALA A 210 -5.78 7.99 4.11
N PHE A 211 -5.32 6.75 3.86
CA PHE A 211 -6.19 5.58 3.90
C PHE A 211 -6.72 5.27 5.32
N LEU A 212 -5.94 5.52 6.38
CA LEU A 212 -6.43 5.37 7.76
C LEU A 212 -7.50 6.42 8.10
N VAL A 213 -7.32 7.67 7.63
CA VAL A 213 -8.31 8.75 7.80
C VAL A 213 -9.60 8.44 7.03
N ALA A 214 -9.49 7.82 5.85
CA ALA A 214 -10.62 7.37 5.04
C ALA A 214 -11.42 6.21 5.67
N GLY A 215 -10.92 5.59 6.73
CA GLY A 215 -11.66 4.58 7.51
C GLY A 215 -11.05 3.18 7.54
N ALA A 216 -9.89 2.97 6.91
CA ALA A 216 -9.22 1.67 6.98
C ALA A 216 -8.75 1.33 8.40
N ASP A 217 -8.99 0.09 8.81
CA ASP A 217 -8.62 -0.42 10.13
C ASP A 217 -7.14 -0.82 10.22
N ALA A 218 -6.60 -1.34 9.13
CA ALA A 218 -5.19 -1.67 8.99
C ALA A 218 -4.68 -1.39 7.58
N ILE A 219 -3.41 -1.05 7.48
CA ILE A 219 -2.71 -0.87 6.21
C ILE A 219 -1.44 -1.69 6.22
N ILE A 220 -1.19 -2.45 5.14
CA ILE A 220 0.15 -2.94 4.79
C ILE A 220 0.70 -2.06 3.67
N MET A 221 1.92 -1.57 3.80
CA MET A 221 2.57 -0.76 2.77
C MET A 221 4.06 -1.10 2.69
N SER A 222 4.62 -1.00 1.49
CA SER A 222 6.08 -1.10 1.29
C SER A 222 6.79 0.17 1.75
N LEU A 223 8.00 0.03 2.28
CA LEU A 223 8.89 1.13 2.66
C LEU A 223 9.88 1.47 1.53
N TRP A 224 10.21 0.50 0.68
CA TRP A 224 11.13 0.65 -0.45
C TRP A 224 10.75 -0.30 -1.59
N LYS A 225 11.38 -0.10 -2.76
CA LYS A 225 11.23 -0.97 -3.92
C LYS A 225 11.81 -2.36 -3.64
N VAL A 226 11.03 -3.40 -3.95
CA VAL A 226 11.39 -4.80 -3.75
C VAL A 226 11.37 -5.51 -5.10
N ASP A 227 12.11 -6.61 -5.19
CA ASP A 227 11.98 -7.57 -6.28
C ASP A 227 10.55 -8.13 -6.39
N ASP A 228 9.99 -8.15 -7.60
CA ASP A 228 8.62 -8.61 -7.89
C ASP A 228 8.34 -10.01 -7.34
N LYS A 229 9.31 -10.93 -7.45
CA LYS A 229 9.13 -12.33 -7.02
C LYS A 229 9.10 -12.43 -5.50
N ALA A 230 9.84 -11.58 -4.79
CA ALA A 230 9.77 -11.49 -3.34
C ALA A 230 8.40 -10.93 -2.88
N THR A 231 7.91 -9.87 -3.53
CA THR A 231 6.58 -9.29 -3.24
C THR A 231 5.46 -10.31 -3.47
N GLN A 232 5.45 -10.99 -4.62
CA GLN A 232 4.47 -12.03 -4.93
C GLN A 232 4.46 -13.15 -3.87
N GLN A 233 5.64 -13.65 -3.49
CA GLN A 233 5.74 -14.68 -2.44
C GLN A 233 5.24 -14.17 -1.08
N LEU A 234 5.61 -12.94 -0.69
CA LEU A 234 5.16 -12.36 0.57
C LEU A 234 3.64 -12.23 0.62
N MET A 235 3.04 -11.65 -0.42
CA MET A 235 1.59 -11.41 -0.45
C MET A 235 0.80 -12.70 -0.55
N ASN A 236 1.23 -13.64 -1.39
CA ASN A 236 0.58 -14.94 -1.48
C ASN A 236 0.63 -15.70 -0.14
N ASN A 237 1.79 -15.72 0.53
CA ASN A 237 1.93 -16.30 1.87
C ASN A 237 1.03 -15.57 2.88
N PHE A 238 1.01 -14.24 2.86
CA PHE A 238 0.19 -13.43 3.75
C PHE A 238 -1.30 -13.75 3.60
N TYR A 239 -1.85 -13.69 2.40
CA TYR A 239 -3.28 -14.00 2.19
C TYR A 239 -3.60 -15.46 2.53
N LYS A 240 -2.73 -16.42 2.19
CA LYS A 240 -2.93 -17.83 2.60
C LYS A 240 -2.96 -18.00 4.11
N ASN A 241 -2.13 -17.28 4.85
CA ASN A 241 -2.11 -17.33 6.32
C ASN A 241 -3.31 -16.58 6.90
N LEU A 242 -3.69 -15.44 6.32
CA LEU A 242 -4.84 -14.63 6.74
C LEU A 242 -6.15 -15.44 6.65
N MET A 243 -6.32 -16.17 5.54
CA MET A 243 -7.50 -17.02 5.33
C MET A 243 -7.60 -18.22 6.28
N LYS A 244 -6.52 -18.56 7.01
CA LYS A 244 -6.52 -19.66 7.98
C LYS A 244 -6.90 -19.20 9.39
N ASP A 245 -6.29 -18.12 9.87
CA ASP A 245 -6.30 -17.76 11.30
C ASP A 245 -7.02 -16.43 11.60
N ASP A 246 -7.58 -15.74 10.59
CA ASP A 246 -8.28 -14.42 10.66
C ASP A 246 -7.56 -13.35 11.50
N ASN A 247 -6.26 -13.52 11.71
CA ASN A 247 -5.42 -12.65 12.51
C ASN A 247 -4.38 -12.03 11.58
N LYS A 248 -4.65 -10.81 11.14
CA LYS A 248 -3.83 -10.07 10.17
C LYS A 248 -2.38 -9.88 10.63
N GLN A 249 -2.14 -9.58 11.90
CA GLN A 249 -0.79 -9.38 12.45
C GLN A 249 0.01 -10.68 12.42
N LYS A 250 -0.59 -11.77 12.90
CA LYS A 250 0.04 -13.10 12.89
C LYS A 250 0.29 -13.54 11.45
N ALA A 251 -0.71 -13.41 10.57
CA ALA A 251 -0.60 -13.81 9.17
C ALA A 251 0.54 -13.08 8.44
N PHE A 252 0.67 -11.78 8.69
CA PHE A 252 1.72 -10.96 8.08
C PHE A 252 3.10 -11.33 8.60
N ARG A 253 3.25 -11.47 9.91
CA ARG A 253 4.51 -11.92 10.52
C ARG A 253 4.92 -13.31 10.02
N ASP A 254 3.98 -14.25 9.97
CA ASP A 254 4.24 -15.62 9.50
C ASP A 254 4.65 -15.63 8.03
N ALA A 255 4.07 -14.75 7.19
CA ALA A 255 4.48 -14.60 5.80
C ALA A 255 5.90 -14.05 5.66
N GLN A 256 6.29 -13.06 6.48
CA GLN A 256 7.66 -12.54 6.52
C GLN A 256 8.66 -13.60 6.95
N LEU A 257 8.35 -14.39 7.98
CA LEU A 257 9.18 -15.50 8.42
C LEU A 257 9.30 -16.60 7.37
N GLN A 258 8.21 -16.95 6.69
CA GLN A 258 8.22 -17.90 5.58
C GLN A 258 9.15 -17.40 4.46
N LEU A 259 9.05 -16.13 4.08
CA LEU A 259 9.92 -15.55 3.05
C LEU A 259 11.39 -15.49 3.50
N MET A 260 11.66 -15.25 4.79
CA MET A 260 13.03 -15.27 5.33
C MET A 260 13.74 -16.62 5.13
N THR A 261 12.98 -17.73 5.07
CA THR A 261 13.58 -19.06 4.84
C THR A 261 14.15 -19.23 3.43
N THR A 262 13.58 -18.55 2.43
CA THR A 262 14.01 -18.62 1.04
C THR A 262 14.87 -17.43 0.63
N LEU A 263 14.55 -16.24 1.14
CA LEU A 263 15.25 -14.98 0.89
C LEU A 263 15.69 -14.38 2.23
N GLN A 264 16.88 -14.75 2.70
CA GLN A 264 17.35 -14.40 4.05
C GLN A 264 17.61 -12.91 4.25
N GLN A 265 17.89 -12.15 3.18
CA GLN A 265 18.25 -10.74 3.30
C GLN A 265 17.03 -9.87 3.67
N PRO A 266 17.13 -9.01 4.69
CA PRO A 266 16.02 -8.16 5.15
C PRO A 266 15.40 -7.24 4.10
N LEU A 267 16.14 -6.92 3.03
CA LEU A 267 15.63 -6.11 1.94
C LEU A 267 14.42 -6.74 1.24
N TYR A 268 14.24 -8.07 1.33
CA TYR A 268 13.11 -8.80 0.74
C TYR A 268 11.93 -8.92 1.70
N TRP A 269 12.12 -9.56 2.86
CA TRP A 269 11.03 -9.84 3.80
C TRP A 269 10.68 -8.67 4.71
N GLY A 270 11.60 -7.73 4.90
CA GLY A 270 11.45 -6.55 5.75
C GLY A 270 10.94 -5.31 5.02
N ALA A 271 10.57 -5.44 3.75
CA ALA A 271 10.18 -4.27 2.95
C ALA A 271 8.79 -3.73 3.26
N PHE A 272 7.90 -4.55 3.81
CA PHE A 272 6.55 -4.15 4.14
C PHE A 272 6.37 -4.00 5.66
N VAL A 273 5.50 -3.06 6.04
CA VAL A 273 5.07 -2.83 7.42
C VAL A 273 3.55 -2.79 7.49
N MET A 274 3.00 -3.19 8.63
CA MET A 274 1.57 -3.09 8.93
C MET A 274 1.35 -2.01 10.00
N MET A 275 0.35 -1.15 9.80
CA MET A 275 -0.12 -0.17 10.80
C MET A 275 -1.62 -0.27 11.01
N GLU A 276 -2.07 -0.06 12.24
CA GLU A 276 -3.47 -0.18 12.67
C GLU A 276 -4.04 1.12 13.30
N ASN A 277 -5.37 1.22 13.34
CA ASN A 277 -6.18 2.36 13.82
C ASN A 277 -7.31 1.94 14.81
#